data_AF-A0A955ERQ8-F1
#
_entry.id   AF-A0A955ERQ8-F1
#
_cell.length_a   1.000
_cell.length_b   1.000
_cell.length_c   1.000
_cell.angle_alpha   90.00
_cell.angle_beta   90.00
_cell.angle_gamma   90.00
#
_symmetry.space_group_name_H-M   'P 1'
#
loop_
_entity.id
_entity.type
_entity.pdbx_description
1 polymer ?
#
loop_
_entity_poly.entity_id
_entity_poly.type
_entity_poly.pdbx_seq_one_letter_code
_entity_poly.pdbx_strand_id
1 'polypeptide(L)'
;MVTPRNHNLRLDPGALHSELWQTIRGITERVSLALHALDRAPKNLPAGLPDVFVHHGILRPDEPIQEDRFGTVRGTTRTWIIGCGLRDAIEAMHHMLDRARQLCAVGALGRDAPWDRIPAERFLEEMQAPRVWRRAGLPDRMKFLRKRYDVHAELEPDVLSINKVRGCLVHRLGVVDRQDCNRPGGLHVTWRRMQPFAGSGDARSPVDAGAIVAPGTPITIVQWDKTERTFHLGMPVELSATDFSQMSWTCVGYAMHLGWAIAAHLRKSGMPVAET
;
A
#
# COMPACT_ATOMS: atom_id res chain seq x y z
N MET A 1 -44.11 23.42 -10.79
CA MET A 1 -44.00 22.01 -10.36
C MET A 1 -42.73 21.45 -10.95
N VAL A 2 -41.71 21.19 -10.14
CA VAL A 2 -40.47 20.54 -10.60
C VAL A 2 -40.69 19.05 -10.44
N THR A 3 -40.78 18.32 -11.56
CA THR A 3 -40.84 16.86 -11.53
C THR A 3 -39.50 16.36 -10.98
N PRO A 4 -39.46 15.58 -9.89
CA PRO A 4 -38.21 15.05 -9.37
C PRO A 4 -37.55 14.19 -10.46
N ARG A 5 -36.38 14.61 -10.94
CA ARG A 5 -35.55 13.76 -11.79
C ARG A 5 -35.02 12.65 -10.90
N ASN A 6 -35.45 11.41 -11.17
CA ASN A 6 -34.80 10.22 -10.62
C ASN A 6 -33.37 10.17 -11.14
N HIS A 7 -32.44 10.76 -10.40
CA HIS A 7 -31.02 10.53 -10.61
C HIS A 7 -30.74 9.12 -10.08
N ASN A 8 -30.56 8.17 -10.99
CA ASN A 8 -30.09 6.82 -10.65
C ASN A 8 -28.64 6.92 -10.17
N LEU A 9 -28.46 7.20 -8.87
CA LEU A 9 -27.16 7.19 -8.23
C LEU A 9 -26.67 5.73 -8.18
N ARG A 10 -25.72 5.37 -9.04
CA ARG A 10 -24.99 4.10 -8.95
C ARG A 10 -23.68 4.33 -8.23
N LEU A 11 -23.47 3.61 -7.13
CA LEU A 11 -22.18 3.59 -6.46
C LEU A 11 -21.27 2.58 -7.15
N ASP A 12 -20.04 3.00 -7.42
CA ASP A 12 -18.98 2.16 -7.98
C ASP A 12 -17.84 1.99 -6.95
N PRO A 13 -17.90 0.93 -6.11
CA PRO A 13 -16.78 0.58 -5.24
C PRO A 13 -15.49 0.24 -6.01
N GLY A 14 -15.59 -0.06 -7.30
CA GLY A 14 -14.47 -0.26 -8.20
C GLY A 14 -13.60 1.00 -8.38
N ALA A 15 -14.19 2.18 -8.26
CA ALA A 15 -13.46 3.44 -8.31
C ALA A 15 -12.39 3.53 -7.20
N LEU A 16 -12.64 2.94 -6.02
CA LEU A 16 -11.68 2.95 -4.90
C LEU A 16 -10.35 2.30 -5.27
N HIS A 17 -10.39 1.11 -5.88
CA HIS A 17 -9.16 0.41 -6.23
C HIS A 17 -8.50 1.05 -7.45
N SER A 18 -9.27 1.65 -8.36
CA SER A 18 -8.72 2.35 -9.54
C SER A 18 -7.88 3.58 -9.15
N GLU A 19 -8.35 4.40 -8.21
CA GLU A 19 -7.59 5.55 -7.71
C GLU A 19 -6.31 5.11 -6.97
N LEU A 20 -6.43 4.10 -6.09
CA LEU A 20 -5.26 3.56 -5.39
C LEU A 20 -4.27 2.95 -6.38
N TRP A 21 -4.75 2.19 -7.37
CA TRP A 21 -3.94 1.57 -8.41
C TRP A 21 -3.08 2.60 -9.15
N GLN A 22 -3.71 3.69 -9.63
CA GLN A 22 -2.98 4.76 -10.32
C GLN A 22 -1.90 5.39 -9.42
N THR A 23 -2.24 5.60 -8.14
CA THR A 23 -1.30 6.17 -7.17
C THR A 23 -0.12 5.22 -6.91
N ILE A 24 -0.40 3.95 -6.66
CA ILE A 24 0.62 2.91 -6.40
C ILE A 24 1.49 2.66 -7.63
N ARG A 25 0.91 2.70 -8.83
CA ARG A 25 1.67 2.64 -10.09
C ARG A 25 2.65 3.80 -10.18
N GLY A 26 2.21 5.03 -9.97
CA GLY A 26 3.09 6.20 -10.00
C GLY A 26 4.20 6.16 -8.93
N ILE A 27 3.90 5.64 -7.73
CA ILE A 27 4.90 5.40 -6.69
C ILE A 27 5.93 4.35 -7.17
N THR A 28 5.46 3.25 -7.75
CA THR A 28 6.31 2.15 -8.23
C THR A 28 7.23 2.59 -9.37
N GLU A 29 6.73 3.39 -10.30
CA GLU A 29 7.51 3.98 -11.39
C GLU A 29 8.63 4.87 -10.84
N ARG A 30 8.34 5.74 -9.86
CA ARG A 30 9.34 6.61 -9.21
C ARG A 30 10.41 5.82 -8.46
N VAL A 31 10.00 4.83 -7.66
CA VAL A 31 10.93 3.95 -6.94
C VAL A 31 11.82 3.18 -7.91
N SER A 32 11.24 2.63 -8.98
CA SER A 32 11.99 1.90 -10.01
C SER A 32 13.02 2.79 -10.69
N LEU A 33 12.62 4.01 -11.09
CA LEU A 33 13.53 4.99 -11.69
C LEU A 33 14.68 5.33 -10.73
N ALA A 34 14.38 5.59 -9.45
CA ALA A 34 15.37 5.94 -8.45
C ALA A 34 16.36 4.80 -8.16
N LEU A 35 15.88 3.57 -8.04
CA LEU A 35 16.75 2.39 -7.84
C LEU A 35 17.63 2.14 -9.06
N HIS A 36 17.08 2.28 -10.26
CA HIS A 36 17.84 2.12 -11.50
C HIS A 36 18.92 3.20 -11.67
N ALA A 37 18.59 4.45 -11.32
CA ALA A 37 19.56 5.54 -11.30
C ALA A 37 20.66 5.28 -10.26
N LEU A 38 20.30 4.79 -9.07
CA LEU A 38 21.25 4.40 -8.04
C LEU A 38 22.21 3.31 -8.55
N ASP A 39 21.69 2.26 -9.19
CA ASP A 39 22.50 1.14 -9.69
C ASP A 39 23.43 1.55 -10.83
N ARG A 40 23.05 2.55 -11.64
CA ARG A 40 23.88 3.08 -12.72
C ARG A 40 24.81 4.21 -12.33
N ALA A 41 24.65 4.78 -11.13
CA ALA A 41 25.53 5.85 -10.68
C ALA A 41 27.00 5.36 -10.68
N PRO A 42 27.98 6.21 -11.00
CA PRO A 42 29.38 5.85 -10.89
C PRO A 42 29.75 5.51 -9.43
N LYS A 43 30.72 4.61 -9.23
CA LYS A 43 31.18 4.25 -7.88
C LYS A 43 31.77 5.46 -7.13
N ASN A 44 32.38 6.38 -7.87
CA ASN A 44 33.03 7.58 -7.35
C ASN A 44 32.17 8.81 -7.66
N LEU A 45 31.01 8.92 -7.00
CA LEU A 45 30.20 10.13 -7.11
C LEU A 45 30.99 11.31 -6.53
N PRO A 46 31.06 12.46 -7.24
CA PRO A 46 31.71 13.64 -6.69
C PRO A 46 31.07 14.03 -5.36
N ALA A 47 31.90 14.48 -4.42
CA ALA A 47 31.39 14.99 -3.15
C ALA A 47 30.63 16.29 -3.42
N GLY A 48 29.31 16.27 -3.18
CA GLY A 48 28.45 17.44 -3.32
C GLY A 48 27.34 17.25 -4.35
N LEU A 49 26.24 17.98 -4.12
CA LEU A 49 25.17 18.11 -5.11
C LEU A 49 25.57 19.14 -6.17
N PRO A 50 25.25 18.92 -7.45
CA PRO A 50 25.45 19.94 -8.48
C PRO A 50 24.68 21.22 -8.11
N ASP A 51 25.28 22.36 -8.40
CA ASP A 51 24.68 23.70 -8.22
C ASP A 51 24.34 24.08 -6.76
N VAL A 52 24.85 23.35 -5.77
CA VAL A 52 24.69 23.69 -4.35
C VAL A 52 25.95 24.38 -3.82
N PHE A 53 25.83 25.66 -3.46
CA PHE A 53 26.94 26.47 -2.95
C PHE A 53 27.43 26.03 -1.55
N VAL A 54 26.51 25.56 -0.69
CA VAL A 54 26.82 25.16 0.69
C VAL A 54 26.54 23.68 0.89
N HIS A 55 27.61 22.90 1.01
CA HIS A 55 27.50 21.51 1.48
C HIS A 55 27.63 21.49 3.00
N HIS A 56 26.58 21.04 3.69
CA HIS A 56 26.65 20.70 5.11
C HIS A 56 27.33 19.33 5.26
N GLY A 57 28.56 19.21 4.76
CA GLY A 57 29.44 18.12 5.14
C GLY A 57 30.18 18.56 6.39
N ILE A 58 29.75 18.12 7.57
CA ILE A 58 30.64 18.13 8.75
C ILE A 58 31.65 17.01 8.52
N LEU A 59 32.54 17.22 7.55
CA LEU A 59 33.71 16.40 7.36
C LEU A 59 34.75 16.99 8.29
N ARG A 60 35.25 16.19 9.23
CA ARG A 60 36.44 16.61 9.96
C ARG A 60 37.58 16.68 8.94
N PRO A 61 38.38 17.76 8.90
CA PRO A 61 39.44 17.94 7.89
C PRO A 61 40.46 16.80 7.80
N ASP A 62 40.55 15.99 8.84
CA ASP A 62 41.47 14.88 9.05
C ASP A 62 40.84 13.50 8.81
N GLU A 63 39.54 13.40 8.52
CA GLU A 63 38.89 12.11 8.29
C GLU A 63 39.08 11.66 6.84
N PRO A 64 39.88 10.62 6.57
CA PRO A 64 40.05 10.11 5.21
C PRO A 64 38.69 9.67 4.66
N ILE A 65 38.43 10.02 3.40
CA ILE A 65 37.24 9.53 2.68
C ILE A 65 37.39 8.01 2.58
N GLN A 66 36.79 7.26 3.51
CA GLN A 66 36.86 5.80 3.51
C GLN A 66 36.26 5.27 2.20
N GLU A 67 36.99 4.39 1.49
CA GLU A 67 36.52 3.78 0.23
C GLU A 67 35.19 3.03 0.40
N ASP A 68 34.89 2.53 1.61
CA ASP A 68 33.63 1.84 1.93
C ASP A 68 32.43 2.78 2.12
N ARG A 69 32.63 4.11 2.21
CA ARG A 69 31.51 5.06 2.33
C ARG A 69 30.52 4.91 1.20
N PHE A 70 30.97 4.67 -0.02
CA PHE A 70 30.06 4.55 -1.17
C PHE A 70 29.24 3.25 -1.15
N GLY A 71 29.80 2.16 -0.62
CA GLY A 71 29.06 0.92 -0.39
C GLY A 71 27.94 1.13 0.63
N THR A 72 28.28 1.72 1.79
CA THR A 72 27.32 2.03 2.85
C THR A 72 26.27 3.07 2.41
N VAL A 73 26.67 4.12 1.68
CA VAL A 73 25.76 5.16 1.16
C VAL A 73 24.79 4.59 0.13
N ARG A 74 25.24 3.70 -0.77
CA ARG A 74 24.34 3.04 -1.72
C ARG A 74 23.33 2.14 -1.03
N GLY A 75 23.77 1.32 -0.07
CA GLY A 75 22.89 0.47 0.73
C GLY A 75 21.82 1.29 1.46
N THR A 76 22.25 2.30 2.22
CA THR A 76 21.34 3.19 2.97
C THR A 76 20.42 4.00 2.05
N THR A 77 20.90 4.44 0.88
CA THR A 77 20.06 5.14 -0.12
C THR A 77 19.00 4.21 -0.72
N ARG A 78 19.34 2.95 -1.03
CA ARG A 78 18.36 1.94 -1.49
C ARG A 78 17.26 1.74 -0.43
N THR A 79 17.66 1.53 0.82
CA THR A 79 16.73 1.39 1.96
C THR A 79 15.84 2.62 2.11
N TRP A 80 16.40 3.82 1.97
CA TRP A 80 15.66 5.08 2.02
C TRP A 80 14.64 5.21 0.86
N ILE A 81 15.03 4.90 -0.38
CA ILE A 81 14.14 4.92 -1.55
C ILE A 81 12.94 3.99 -1.32
N ILE A 82 13.18 2.76 -0.88
CA ILE A 82 12.11 1.79 -0.59
C ILE A 82 11.24 2.26 0.59
N GLY A 83 11.86 2.80 1.65
CA GLY A 83 11.15 3.37 2.79
C GLY A 83 10.21 4.51 2.40
N CYS A 84 10.64 5.40 1.49
CA CYS A 84 9.81 6.44 0.90
C CYS A 84 8.64 5.84 0.10
N GLY A 85 8.90 4.87 -0.78
CA GLY A 85 7.85 4.20 -1.54
C GLY A 85 6.79 3.55 -0.66
N LEU A 86 7.20 2.82 0.39
CA LEU A 86 6.25 2.20 1.32
C LEU A 86 5.49 3.23 2.15
N ARG A 87 6.12 4.33 2.56
CA ARG A 87 5.43 5.42 3.24
C ARG A 87 4.31 5.98 2.36
N ASP A 88 4.63 6.32 1.12
CA ASP A 88 3.68 6.93 0.18
C ASP A 88 2.55 5.95 -0.16
N ALA A 89 2.85 4.64 -0.27
CA ALA A 89 1.84 3.61 -0.46
C ALA A 89 0.86 3.50 0.72
N ILE A 90 1.37 3.55 1.96
CA ILE A 90 0.53 3.56 3.17
C ILE A 90 -0.29 4.85 3.28
N GLU A 91 0.25 5.99 2.86
CA GLU A 91 -0.50 7.26 2.81
C GLU A 91 -1.63 7.20 1.78
N ALA A 92 -1.38 6.64 0.59
CA ALA A 92 -2.44 6.38 -0.38
C ALA A 92 -3.55 5.48 0.17
N MET A 93 -3.19 4.48 0.98
CA MET A 93 -4.15 3.62 1.68
C MET A 93 -5.00 4.40 2.69
N HIS A 94 -4.45 5.40 3.37
CA HIS A 94 -5.23 6.26 4.26
C HIS A 94 -6.34 7.02 3.52
N HIS A 95 -6.02 7.60 2.37
CA HIS A 95 -7.00 8.29 1.52
C HIS A 95 -8.07 7.34 1.00
N MET A 96 -7.68 6.15 0.56
CA MET A 96 -8.63 5.13 0.13
C MET A 96 -9.56 4.70 1.27
N LEU A 97 -9.05 4.52 2.50
CA LEU A 97 -9.87 4.20 3.67
C LEU A 97 -10.85 5.33 4.03
N ASP A 98 -10.47 6.59 3.82
CA ASP A 98 -11.38 7.74 4.01
C ASP A 98 -12.59 7.64 3.07
N ARG A 99 -12.35 7.28 1.80
CA ARG A 99 -13.40 7.03 0.81
C ARG A 99 -14.23 5.79 1.13
N ALA A 100 -13.58 4.70 1.54
CA ALA A 100 -14.25 3.49 1.98
C ALA A 100 -15.24 3.77 3.12
N ARG A 101 -14.82 4.54 4.13
CA ARG A 101 -15.69 4.96 5.23
C ARG A 101 -16.89 5.76 4.74
N GLN A 102 -16.68 6.72 3.83
CA GLN A 102 -17.78 7.52 3.25
C GLN A 102 -18.82 6.62 2.57
N LEU A 103 -18.38 5.65 1.76
CA LEU A 103 -19.29 4.69 1.12
C LEU A 103 -20.03 3.81 2.14
N CYS A 104 -19.35 3.34 3.18
CA CYS A 104 -20.00 2.56 4.24
C CYS A 104 -21.03 3.39 5.02
N ALA A 105 -20.72 4.66 5.31
CA ALA A 105 -21.61 5.61 5.98
C ALA A 105 -22.87 5.88 5.14
N VAL A 106 -22.71 6.07 3.83
CA VAL A 106 -23.82 6.12 2.88
C VAL A 106 -24.68 4.87 3.04
N GLY A 107 -24.12 3.67 2.89
CA GLY A 107 -24.87 2.42 3.09
C GLY A 107 -25.62 2.35 4.42
N ALA A 108 -25.02 2.81 5.52
CA ALA A 108 -25.67 2.82 6.82
C ALA A 108 -26.92 3.72 6.86
N LEU A 109 -26.89 4.89 6.20
CA LEU A 109 -28.04 5.79 6.12
C LEU A 109 -29.23 5.14 5.41
N GLY A 110 -28.98 4.37 4.34
CA GLY A 110 -30.03 3.70 3.57
C GLY A 110 -30.77 2.56 4.28
N ARG A 111 -30.16 1.98 5.32
CA ARG A 111 -30.83 0.93 6.12
C ARG A 111 -31.95 1.49 6.98
N ASP A 112 -31.77 2.71 7.45
CA ASP A 112 -32.59 3.25 8.52
C ASP A 112 -33.66 4.22 8.02
N ALA A 113 -33.58 4.65 6.76
CA ALA A 113 -34.59 5.47 6.11
C ALA A 113 -34.57 5.28 4.59
N PRO A 114 -35.71 5.42 3.90
CA PRO A 114 -35.73 5.64 2.46
C PRO A 114 -34.82 6.80 2.06
N TRP A 115 -34.09 6.64 0.95
CA TRP A 115 -33.09 7.60 0.48
C TRP A 115 -33.62 9.01 0.23
N ASP A 116 -34.91 9.12 -0.11
CA ASP A 116 -35.62 10.38 -0.31
C ASP A 116 -36.00 11.08 1.00
N ARG A 117 -35.69 10.48 2.17
CA ARG A 117 -36.16 10.92 3.49
C ARG A 117 -35.07 10.92 4.57
N ILE A 118 -33.80 10.92 4.20
CA ILE A 118 -32.70 11.03 5.18
C ILE A 118 -32.66 12.48 5.71
N PRO A 119 -32.82 12.71 7.03
CA PRO A 119 -32.68 14.04 7.61
C PRO A 119 -31.28 14.62 7.38
N ALA A 120 -31.19 15.92 7.10
CA ALA A 120 -29.92 16.58 6.79
C ALA A 120 -28.91 16.48 7.94
N GLU A 121 -29.37 16.61 9.18
CA GLU A 121 -28.56 16.52 10.39
C GLU A 121 -27.91 15.14 10.48
N ARG A 122 -28.71 14.10 10.26
CA ARG A 122 -28.24 12.71 10.27
C ARG A 122 -27.24 12.42 9.15
N PHE A 123 -27.51 12.93 7.95
CA PHE A 123 -26.58 12.83 6.83
C PHE A 123 -25.24 13.48 7.18
N LEU A 124 -25.28 14.70 7.76
CA LEU A 124 -24.08 15.41 8.19
C LEU A 124 -23.33 14.66 9.30
N GLU A 125 -24.03 14.10 10.28
CA GLU A 125 -23.45 13.31 11.37
C GLU A 125 -22.70 12.07 10.85
N GLU A 126 -23.29 11.29 9.94
CA GLU A 126 -22.63 10.11 9.36
C GLU A 126 -21.49 10.47 8.39
N MET A 127 -21.66 11.56 7.63
CA MET A 127 -20.64 12.00 6.68
C MET A 127 -19.45 12.69 7.35
N GLN A 128 -19.65 13.33 8.51
CA GLN A 128 -18.55 13.88 9.29
C GLN A 128 -17.73 12.77 9.93
N ALA A 129 -16.46 12.67 9.53
CA ALA A 129 -15.56 11.71 10.14
C ALA A 129 -15.38 12.04 11.64
N PRO A 130 -15.66 11.09 12.56
CA PRO A 130 -15.49 11.34 13.99
C PRO A 130 -14.03 11.73 14.28
N ARG A 131 -13.80 12.53 15.32
CA ARG A 131 -12.44 12.97 15.68
C ARG A 131 -11.47 11.80 15.85
N VAL A 132 -11.98 10.67 16.35
CA VAL A 132 -11.25 9.40 16.48
C VAL A 132 -10.75 8.90 15.13
N TRP A 133 -11.57 8.96 14.07
CA TRP A 133 -11.18 8.52 12.72
C TRP A 133 -10.06 9.39 12.13
N ARG A 134 -10.17 10.72 12.24
CA ARG A 134 -9.18 11.64 11.67
C ARG A 134 -7.78 11.46 12.26
N ARG A 135 -7.69 11.05 13.53
CA ARG A 135 -6.43 10.81 14.24
C ARG A 135 -5.97 9.35 14.20
N ALA A 136 -6.83 8.44 13.74
CA ALA A 136 -6.54 7.02 13.70
C ALA A 136 -5.46 6.71 12.66
N GLY A 137 -4.46 5.92 13.09
CA GLY A 137 -3.52 5.28 12.19
C GLY A 137 -4.18 4.18 11.37
N LEU A 138 -3.42 3.59 10.43
CA LEU A 138 -3.93 2.58 9.51
C LEU A 138 -4.65 1.41 10.22
N PRO A 139 -4.08 0.81 11.30
CA PRO A 139 -4.73 -0.31 11.99
C PRO A 139 -6.07 0.08 12.63
N ASP A 140 -6.14 1.27 13.22
CA ASP A 140 -7.33 1.74 13.90
C ASP A 140 -8.45 2.09 12.91
N ARG A 141 -8.11 2.60 11.72
CA ARG A 141 -9.08 2.84 10.64
C ARG A 141 -9.68 1.53 10.11
N MET A 142 -8.84 0.51 9.88
CA MET A 142 -9.32 -0.82 9.46
C MET A 142 -10.23 -1.45 10.53
N LYS A 143 -9.82 -1.38 11.80
CA LYS A 143 -10.61 -1.82 12.95
C LYS A 143 -11.94 -1.07 13.06
N PHE A 144 -11.95 0.24 12.78
CA PHE A 144 -13.18 1.05 12.78
C PHE A 144 -14.15 0.58 11.70
N LEU A 145 -13.68 0.36 10.46
CA LEU A 145 -14.55 -0.13 9.38
C LEU A 145 -15.19 -1.49 9.73
N ARG A 146 -14.39 -2.41 10.27
CA ARG A 146 -14.88 -3.72 10.73
C ARG A 146 -15.92 -3.56 11.84
N LYS A 147 -15.62 -2.79 12.88
CA LYS A 147 -16.52 -2.66 14.03
C LYS A 147 -17.81 -1.90 13.72
N ARG A 148 -17.74 -0.82 12.94
CA ARG A 148 -18.87 0.08 12.69
C ARG A 148 -19.77 -0.41 11.55
N TYR A 149 -19.19 -1.04 10.53
CA TYR A 149 -19.88 -1.38 9.28
C TYR A 149 -19.81 -2.86 8.91
N ASP A 150 -19.12 -3.71 9.69
CA ASP A 150 -18.86 -5.11 9.34
C ASP A 150 -18.11 -5.28 8.00
N VAL A 151 -17.29 -4.28 7.64
CA VAL A 151 -16.51 -4.26 6.40
C VAL A 151 -15.05 -4.54 6.73
N HIS A 152 -14.52 -5.62 6.16
CA HIS A 152 -13.13 -6.04 6.30
C HIS A 152 -12.65 -6.74 5.03
N ALA A 153 -11.33 -6.82 4.84
CA ALA A 153 -10.71 -7.46 3.69
C ALA A 153 -9.73 -8.54 4.15
N GLU A 154 -9.62 -9.61 3.38
CA GLU A 154 -8.79 -10.78 3.70
C GLU A 154 -7.30 -10.43 3.86
N LEU A 155 -6.79 -9.50 3.05
CA LEU A 155 -5.38 -9.10 3.03
C LEU A 155 -5.01 -8.09 4.13
N GLU A 156 -5.91 -7.80 5.07
CA GLU A 156 -5.64 -6.87 6.17
C GLU A 156 -4.39 -7.25 7.00
N PRO A 157 -4.16 -8.53 7.38
CA PRO A 157 -2.97 -8.89 8.15
C PRO A 157 -1.67 -8.58 7.41
N ASP A 158 -1.65 -8.78 6.08
CA ASP A 158 -0.47 -8.54 5.24
C ASP A 158 -0.20 -7.03 5.10
N VAL A 159 -1.22 -6.20 4.89
CA VAL A 159 -1.05 -4.74 4.85
C VAL A 159 -0.59 -4.19 6.21
N LEU A 160 -1.13 -4.71 7.32
CA LEU A 160 -0.66 -4.35 8.66
C LEU A 160 0.80 -4.76 8.88
N SER A 161 1.21 -5.90 8.32
CA SER A 161 2.59 -6.34 8.35
C SER A 161 3.52 -5.42 7.54
N ILE A 162 3.08 -4.98 6.36
CA ILE A 162 3.80 -3.99 5.54
C ILE A 162 3.92 -2.64 6.29
N ASN A 163 2.86 -2.21 6.97
CA ASN A 163 2.91 -0.98 7.76
C ASN A 163 3.95 -1.05 8.90
N LYS A 164 4.16 -2.23 9.51
CA LYS A 164 5.23 -2.42 10.51
C LYS A 164 6.62 -2.25 9.90
N VAL A 165 6.90 -2.87 8.75
CA VAL A 165 8.21 -2.73 8.09
C VAL A 165 8.45 -1.29 7.63
N ARG A 166 7.43 -0.59 7.12
CA ARG A 166 7.48 0.85 6.86
C ARG A 166 7.83 1.63 8.13
N GLY A 167 7.25 1.28 9.26
CA GLY A 167 7.58 1.88 10.56
C GLY A 167 9.06 1.73 10.91
N CYS A 168 9.64 0.55 10.71
CA CYS A 168 11.06 0.29 10.93
C CYS A 168 11.95 1.15 9.99
N LEU A 169 11.65 1.12 8.69
CA LEU A 169 12.40 1.85 7.66
C LEU A 169 12.40 3.37 7.89
N VAL A 170 11.24 3.94 8.23
CA VAL A 170 11.08 5.40 8.35
C VAL A 170 11.64 5.94 9.67
N HIS A 171 11.50 5.23 10.79
CA HIS A 171 11.80 5.78 12.11
C HIS A 171 13.14 5.33 12.70
N ARG A 172 13.72 4.23 12.22
CA ARG A 172 14.96 3.63 12.77
C ARG A 172 16.02 3.38 11.70
N LEU A 173 15.95 4.12 10.59
CA LEU A 173 16.87 3.98 9.46
C LEU A 173 16.93 2.54 8.91
N GLY A 174 15.83 1.79 9.07
CA GLY A 174 15.75 0.40 8.66
C GLY A 174 16.42 -0.60 9.61
N VAL A 175 16.95 -0.21 10.76
CA VAL A 175 17.49 -1.15 11.76
C VAL A 175 16.36 -1.60 12.70
N VAL A 176 16.19 -2.92 12.87
CA VAL A 176 15.15 -3.49 13.72
C VAL A 176 15.45 -3.20 15.19
N ASP A 177 14.51 -2.56 15.87
CA ASP A 177 14.56 -2.30 17.30
C ASP A 177 13.55 -3.19 18.07
N ARG A 178 13.66 -3.25 19.40
CA ARG A 178 12.85 -4.11 20.27
C ARG A 178 11.34 -3.88 20.11
N GLN A 179 10.96 -2.64 19.82
CA GLN A 179 9.58 -2.20 19.56
C GLN A 179 9.03 -2.65 18.20
N ASP A 180 9.88 -3.00 17.23
CA ASP A 180 9.46 -3.53 15.94
C ASP A 180 9.23 -5.05 15.99
N CYS A 181 9.88 -5.74 16.93
CA CYS A 181 9.75 -7.18 17.13
C CYS A 181 8.29 -7.54 17.44
N ASN A 182 7.69 -8.35 16.57
CA ASN A 182 6.28 -8.73 16.69
C ASN A 182 6.07 -10.23 16.98
N ARG A 183 7.17 -11.00 16.99
CA ARG A 183 7.24 -12.41 17.42
C ARG A 183 8.64 -12.70 17.96
N PRO A 184 8.87 -13.85 18.63
CA PRO A 184 10.22 -14.31 18.94
C PRO A 184 11.10 -14.31 17.66
N GLY A 185 12.35 -13.88 17.81
CA GLY A 185 13.30 -13.85 16.71
C GLY A 185 13.34 -12.55 15.90
N GLY A 186 12.38 -11.63 16.01
CA GLY A 186 12.51 -10.29 15.40
C GLY A 186 11.23 -9.69 14.83
N LEU A 187 11.41 -8.84 13.81
CA LEU A 187 10.33 -8.28 12.99
C LEU A 187 9.97 -9.29 11.91
N HIS A 188 8.83 -9.95 12.06
CA HIS A 188 8.26 -10.85 11.05
C HIS A 188 7.37 -10.06 10.11
N VAL A 189 7.63 -10.17 8.81
CA VAL A 189 6.93 -9.43 7.76
C VAL A 189 6.29 -10.41 6.80
N THR A 190 5.00 -10.25 6.52
CA THR A 190 4.26 -11.01 5.51
C THR A 190 3.67 -10.11 4.45
N TRP A 191 3.61 -10.61 3.21
CA TRP A 191 2.94 -9.98 2.09
C TRP A 191 2.54 -11.04 1.07
N ARG A 192 1.86 -10.63 -0.01
CA ARG A 192 1.49 -11.53 -1.10
C ARG A 192 2.37 -11.32 -2.32
N ARG A 193 2.94 -12.41 -2.80
CA ARG A 193 3.62 -12.46 -4.08
C ARG A 193 2.59 -12.75 -5.15
N MET A 194 2.57 -11.90 -6.18
CA MET A 194 1.83 -12.16 -7.40
C MET A 194 2.76 -12.88 -8.36
N GLN A 195 2.47 -14.16 -8.64
CA GLN A 195 3.28 -14.98 -9.53
C GLN A 195 2.49 -15.25 -10.82
N PRO A 196 2.94 -14.77 -11.99
CA PRO A 196 2.36 -15.19 -13.25
C PRO A 196 2.76 -16.64 -13.54
N PHE A 197 1.85 -17.38 -14.17
CA PHE A 197 2.06 -18.75 -14.64
C PHE A 197 1.72 -18.86 -16.12
N ALA A 198 2.50 -19.66 -16.85
CA ALA A 198 2.26 -20.02 -18.24
C ALA A 198 1.70 -21.44 -18.33
N GLY A 199 0.66 -21.64 -19.15
CA GLY A 199 0.03 -22.94 -19.38
C GLY A 199 -1.36 -23.06 -18.75
N SER A 200 -1.94 -24.25 -18.85
CA SER A 200 -3.33 -24.53 -18.44
C SER A 200 -3.40 -25.69 -17.46
N GLY A 201 -4.36 -25.61 -16.53
CA GLY A 201 -4.60 -26.66 -15.53
C GLY A 201 -3.37 -26.94 -14.66
N ASP A 202 -3.08 -28.22 -14.45
CA ASP A 202 -1.97 -28.69 -13.61
C ASP A 202 -0.60 -28.54 -14.29
N ALA A 203 -0.55 -28.31 -15.61
CA ALA A 203 0.70 -28.18 -16.37
C ALA A 203 1.26 -26.74 -16.39
N ARG A 204 0.81 -25.88 -15.47
CA ARG A 204 1.25 -24.48 -15.40
C ARG A 204 2.63 -24.35 -14.76
N SER A 205 3.48 -23.50 -15.31
CA SER A 205 4.82 -23.21 -14.77
C SER A 205 4.96 -21.73 -14.38
N PRO A 206 5.67 -21.39 -13.30
CA PRO A 206 5.89 -20.00 -12.91
C PRO A 206 6.71 -19.27 -13.99
N VAL A 207 6.33 -18.03 -14.26
CA VAL A 207 6.99 -17.14 -15.23
C VAL A 207 7.79 -16.09 -14.46
N ASP A 208 9.11 -16.12 -14.62
CA ASP A 208 9.99 -15.09 -14.06
C ASP A 208 10.22 -13.94 -15.06
N ALA A 209 10.70 -12.82 -14.56
CA ALA A 209 11.04 -11.67 -15.40
C ALA A 209 12.10 -12.07 -16.45
N GLY A 210 11.82 -11.76 -17.72
CA GLY A 210 12.69 -12.14 -18.85
C GLY A 210 12.46 -13.54 -19.42
N ALA A 211 11.53 -14.32 -18.86
CA ALA A 211 11.17 -15.62 -19.42
C ALA A 211 10.54 -15.46 -20.82
N ILE A 212 10.95 -16.32 -21.75
CA ILE A 212 10.36 -16.42 -23.08
C ILE A 212 9.25 -17.46 -23.02
N VAL A 213 8.03 -17.04 -23.32
CA VAL A 213 6.86 -17.93 -23.37
C VAL A 213 6.46 -18.14 -24.84
N ALA A 214 6.13 -19.39 -25.20
CA ALA A 214 5.73 -19.72 -26.56
C ALA A 214 4.45 -18.97 -26.97
N PRO A 215 4.34 -18.46 -28.21
CA PRO A 215 3.13 -17.80 -28.70
C PRO A 215 1.88 -18.65 -28.49
N GLY A 216 0.79 -18.01 -28.06
CA GLY A 216 -0.49 -18.70 -27.79
C GLY A 216 -0.55 -19.43 -26.45
N THR A 217 0.52 -19.49 -25.67
CA THR A 217 0.46 -20.04 -24.30
C THR A 217 -0.31 -19.07 -23.40
N PRO A 218 -1.38 -19.51 -22.72
CA PRO A 218 -2.11 -18.64 -21.81
C PRO A 218 -1.23 -18.25 -20.62
N ILE A 219 -1.28 -16.97 -20.26
CA ILE A 219 -0.68 -16.44 -19.04
C ILE A 219 -1.81 -16.21 -18.04
N THR A 220 -1.68 -16.81 -16.87
CA THR A 220 -2.62 -16.63 -15.76
C THR A 220 -1.91 -15.96 -14.59
N ILE A 221 -2.48 -14.86 -14.10
CA ILE A 221 -2.01 -14.17 -12.90
C ILE A 221 -2.99 -14.53 -11.79
N VAL A 222 -2.79 -15.66 -11.11
CA VAL A 222 -3.84 -16.20 -10.23
C VAL A 222 -3.36 -16.58 -8.84
N GLN A 223 -2.05 -16.67 -8.59
CA GLN A 223 -1.59 -17.09 -7.26
C GLN A 223 -1.05 -15.92 -6.42
N TRP A 224 -1.76 -15.68 -5.32
CA TRP A 224 -1.38 -14.78 -4.24
C TRP A 224 -0.68 -15.59 -3.14
N ASP A 225 0.55 -16.01 -3.43
CA ASP A 225 1.32 -16.80 -2.49
C ASP A 225 1.76 -15.94 -1.31
N LYS A 226 1.60 -16.46 -0.11
CA LYS A 226 2.06 -15.79 1.10
C LYS A 226 3.59 -15.86 1.13
N THR A 227 4.22 -14.69 1.18
CA THR A 227 5.66 -14.55 1.42
C THR A 227 5.86 -14.11 2.86
N GLU A 228 6.84 -14.69 3.54
CA GLU A 228 7.22 -14.34 4.90
C GLU A 228 8.74 -14.11 4.99
N ARG A 229 9.16 -13.10 5.76
CA ARG A 229 10.57 -12.89 6.15
C ARG A 229 10.66 -12.48 7.60
N THR A 230 11.79 -12.82 8.23
CA THR A 230 12.13 -12.38 9.59
C THR A 230 13.38 -11.53 9.53
N PHE A 231 13.32 -10.33 10.12
CA PHE A 231 14.48 -9.47 10.33
C PHE A 231 14.82 -9.47 11.82
N HIS A 232 16.03 -9.91 12.17
CA HIS A 232 16.46 -10.04 13.56
C HIS A 232 16.72 -8.69 14.22
N LEU A 233 16.61 -8.64 15.56
CA LEU A 233 16.93 -7.44 16.35
C LEU A 233 18.35 -6.94 16.06
N GLY A 234 18.50 -5.63 15.85
CA GLY A 234 19.77 -4.99 15.52
C GLY A 234 20.22 -5.16 14.06
N MET A 235 19.51 -5.95 13.26
CA MET A 235 19.83 -6.15 11.85
C MET A 235 19.11 -5.12 10.97
N PRO A 236 19.70 -4.73 9.83
CA PRO A 236 19.03 -3.91 8.84
C PRO A 236 17.91 -4.70 8.14
N VAL A 237 16.84 -4.01 7.80
CA VAL A 237 15.78 -4.46 6.91
C VAL A 237 16.24 -4.27 5.47
N GLU A 238 16.59 -5.37 4.83
CA GLU A 238 16.98 -5.39 3.42
C GLU A 238 15.83 -5.90 2.55
N LEU A 239 15.30 -4.99 1.72
CA LEU A 239 14.26 -5.28 0.74
C LEU A 239 14.80 -5.02 -0.67
N SER A 240 14.43 -5.90 -1.59
CA SER A 240 14.69 -5.73 -3.02
C SER A 240 13.59 -4.87 -3.69
N ALA A 241 13.85 -4.44 -4.93
CA ALA A 241 12.82 -3.83 -5.77
C ALA A 241 11.61 -4.76 -5.97
N THR A 242 11.86 -6.07 -6.09
CA THR A 242 10.82 -7.09 -6.22
C THR A 242 9.95 -7.17 -4.97
N ASP A 243 10.56 -7.13 -3.78
CA ASP A 243 9.81 -7.13 -2.52
C ASP A 243 8.90 -5.92 -2.41
N PHE A 244 9.45 -4.73 -2.72
CA PHE A 244 8.68 -3.50 -2.74
C PHE A 244 7.50 -3.56 -3.71
N SER A 245 7.72 -4.08 -4.93
CA SER A 245 6.66 -4.25 -5.94
C SER A 245 5.56 -5.21 -5.46
N GLN A 246 5.94 -6.35 -4.88
CA GLN A 246 4.98 -7.32 -4.34
C GLN A 246 4.19 -6.77 -3.14
N MET A 247 4.84 -6.01 -2.25
CA MET A 247 4.17 -5.32 -1.15
C MET A 247 3.19 -4.26 -1.68
N SER A 248 3.56 -3.53 -2.72
CA SER A 248 2.70 -2.54 -3.39
C SER A 248 1.46 -3.21 -4.01
N TRP A 249 1.65 -4.36 -4.67
CA TRP A 249 0.55 -5.18 -5.16
C TRP A 249 -0.34 -5.73 -4.05
N THR A 250 0.23 -6.06 -2.89
CA THR A 250 -0.55 -6.45 -1.70
C THR A 250 -1.51 -5.34 -1.27
N CYS A 251 -1.07 -4.08 -1.30
CA CYS A 251 -1.93 -2.93 -1.01
C CYS A 251 -3.07 -2.78 -2.05
N VAL A 252 -2.77 -2.99 -3.34
CA VAL A 252 -3.78 -2.96 -4.42
C VAL A 252 -4.80 -4.09 -4.26
N GLY A 253 -4.34 -5.32 -4.01
CA GLY A 253 -5.21 -6.46 -3.75
C GLY A 253 -6.11 -6.23 -2.54
N TYR A 254 -5.59 -5.64 -1.47
CA TYR A 254 -6.40 -5.25 -0.32
C TYR A 254 -7.53 -4.30 -0.70
N ALA A 255 -7.24 -3.29 -1.53
CA ALA A 255 -8.26 -2.35 -1.99
C ALA A 255 -9.35 -3.02 -2.85
N MET A 256 -8.98 -3.98 -3.68
CA MET A 256 -9.94 -4.78 -4.45
C MET A 256 -10.86 -5.58 -3.52
N HIS A 257 -10.28 -6.31 -2.56
CA HIS A 257 -11.05 -7.10 -1.59
C HIS A 257 -11.94 -6.21 -0.72
N LEU A 258 -11.46 -5.03 -0.32
CA LEU A 258 -12.24 -4.06 0.43
C LEU A 258 -13.38 -3.49 -0.41
N GLY A 259 -13.14 -3.20 -1.69
CA GLY A 259 -14.18 -2.77 -2.63
C GLY A 259 -15.31 -3.78 -2.75
N TRP A 260 -14.99 -5.08 -2.85
CA TRP A 260 -16.00 -6.15 -2.83
C TRP A 260 -16.77 -6.21 -1.52
N ALA A 261 -16.08 -6.09 -0.38
CA ALA A 261 -16.73 -6.07 0.93
C ALA A 261 -17.69 -4.87 1.08
N ILE A 262 -17.29 -3.69 0.60
CA ILE A 262 -18.13 -2.49 0.57
C ILE A 262 -19.33 -2.69 -0.35
N ALA A 263 -19.13 -3.26 -1.55
CA ALA A 263 -20.22 -3.58 -2.47
C ALA A 263 -21.26 -4.50 -1.80
N ALA A 264 -20.80 -5.53 -1.08
CA ALA A 264 -21.67 -6.41 -0.32
C ALA A 264 -22.44 -5.67 0.80
N HIS A 265 -21.76 -4.80 1.56
CA HIS A 265 -22.39 -3.95 2.59
C HIS A 265 -23.46 -3.01 2.01
N LEU A 266 -23.17 -2.36 0.88
CA LEU A 266 -24.10 -1.49 0.18
C LEU A 266 -25.33 -2.27 -0.31
N ARG A 267 -25.15 -3.43 -0.93
CA ARG A 267 -26.26 -4.30 -1.38
C ARG A 267 -27.15 -4.74 -0.22
N LYS A 268 -26.55 -5.17 0.90
CA LYS A 268 -27.28 -5.49 2.15
C LYS A 268 -28.09 -4.30 2.68
N SER A 269 -27.71 -3.08 2.31
CA SER A 269 -28.37 -1.83 2.70
C SER A 269 -29.39 -1.33 1.67
N GLY A 270 -29.74 -2.16 0.67
CA GLY A 270 -30.72 -1.81 -0.36
C GLY A 270 -30.19 -0.86 -1.44
N MET A 271 -28.88 -0.64 -1.51
CA MET A 271 -28.29 0.26 -2.51
C MET A 271 -28.07 -0.40 -3.86
N PRO A 272 -28.38 0.29 -4.97
CA PRO A 272 -27.95 -0.13 -6.29
C PRO A 272 -26.43 0.06 -6.40
N VAL A 273 -25.73 -1.05 -6.57
CA VAL A 273 -24.28 -1.09 -6.79
C VAL A 273 -24.03 -1.53 -8.22
N ALA A 274 -23.07 -0.89 -8.91
CA ALA A 274 -22.63 -1.36 -10.22
C ALA A 274 -22.12 -2.81 -10.12
N GLU A 275 -22.31 -3.60 -11.17
CA GLU A 275 -21.61 -4.88 -11.31
C GLU A 275 -20.13 -4.59 -11.52
N THR A 276 -19.30 -5.08 -10.60
CA THR A 276 -17.84 -4.96 -10.58
C THR A 276 -17.21 -6.16 -11.26
#